data_AF-A0A4V6PCJ1-F1
#
_entry.id   AF-A0A4V6PCJ1-F1
#
_cell.length_a   1.000
_cell.length_b   1.000
_cell.length_c   1.000
_cell.angle_alpha   90.00
_cell.angle_beta   90.00
_cell.angle_gamma   90.00
#
_symmetry.space_group_name_H-M   'P 1'
#
loop_
_entity.id
_entity.type
_entity.pdbx_description
1 polymer ?
#
loop_
_entity_poly.entity_id
_entity_poly.type
_entity_poly.pdbx_seq_one_letter_code
_entity_poly.pdbx_strand_id
1 'polypeptide(L)'
;MTGPLLLADPDGGEVAVEVLGAGPYTTSGRWGERRATGRRELRLTIRYDGAEPSAGTVRVSRRVPATDPWWLIPGLFYGENRPVACRRVFPRFEAGADRPDEMVSARWGFRADRAATPAVMVWGDEAGACLIADEESALGTTGLAVEHAAGEATIALLFPYQEFPITYYGSALALPAEAATHVWQPGESHELTVAACPLPADRHAYAPLLREDRELRLPAAPVEPWQDVEEAAGIAAEGLYRWHYDPDPGVLLETVGFDREVSGADGERVDRQAMHVGWVSGIPWAAALLEHGLRTGRPEQVAAASRVIDFICANLSPSGTFWGTWYRRSGWSQSWSHTKDALHARTLGEATLFLLRALRHRPDPAWQAAARSNLDVMVARQRPDGNLGTLHHAATGEVLSWSGASGLTWIAALCEAGGETCLRAAERAGDYYAAFVEDEFIYGAPEDVDLAPTSEDGYAAVIAYMALHRATGAARWLDLARRAADWTLTFRYSYNVRFGPRTPLGVYGFATRGADQASPSNQHLHAYGLVCTDELIALSEALGDPYYAERAHETLACFRQLLPAADGDVNAYRGMITERYYQTDCFQPKGMYLTLSHAWSAGVLLLACEQVLARDRASMAASHGSR
;
A
#
# COMPACT_ATOMS: atom_id res chain seq x y z
N MET A 1 27.09 -28.43 -19.84
CA MET A 1 26.55 -27.14 -19.37
C MET A 1 27.50 -26.06 -19.83
N THR A 2 27.03 -25.15 -20.69
CA THR A 2 27.70 -23.86 -20.91
C THR A 2 27.68 -23.11 -19.58
N GLY A 3 28.84 -22.66 -19.10
CA GLY A 3 28.90 -21.82 -17.89
C GLY A 3 28.20 -20.47 -18.11
N PRO A 4 27.94 -19.70 -17.04
CA PRO A 4 27.33 -18.38 -17.16
C PRO A 4 28.20 -17.47 -18.04
N LEU A 5 27.55 -16.69 -18.90
CA LEU A 5 28.20 -15.55 -19.56
C LEU A 5 28.34 -14.43 -18.53
N LEU A 6 29.57 -14.01 -18.27
CA LEU A 6 29.87 -12.87 -17.41
C LEU A 6 30.02 -11.61 -18.27
N LEU A 7 29.16 -10.62 -18.02
CA LEU A 7 29.20 -9.32 -18.66
C LEU A 7 29.70 -8.30 -17.65
N ALA A 8 30.87 -7.72 -17.89
CA ALA A 8 31.38 -6.61 -17.09
C ALA A 8 30.41 -5.43 -17.18
N ASP A 9 29.95 -4.94 -16.02
CA ASP A 9 29.17 -3.71 -15.93
C ASP A 9 30.12 -2.52 -16.07
N PRO A 10 29.89 -1.59 -17.02
CA PRO A 10 30.74 -0.41 -17.20
C PRO A 10 30.89 0.46 -15.94
N ASP A 11 29.94 0.40 -15.01
CA ASP A 11 29.96 1.15 -13.76
C ASP A 11 30.42 0.31 -12.54
N GLY A 12 30.95 -0.89 -12.80
CA GLY A 12 31.58 -1.77 -11.81
C GLY A 12 30.73 -2.98 -11.44
N GLY A 13 31.40 -4.10 -11.19
CA GLY A 13 30.77 -5.41 -10.95
C GLY A 13 30.51 -6.17 -12.25
N GLU A 14 29.77 -7.27 -12.13
CA GLU A 14 29.45 -8.16 -13.25
C GLU A 14 27.98 -8.58 -13.20
N VAL A 15 27.38 -8.72 -14.38
CA VAL A 15 26.08 -9.35 -14.58
C VAL A 15 26.31 -10.74 -15.17
N ALA A 16 25.82 -11.77 -14.49
CA ALA A 16 25.90 -13.15 -14.95
C ALA A 16 24.60 -13.54 -15.67
N VAL A 17 24.73 -14.08 -16.88
CA VAL A 17 23.61 -14.58 -17.69
C VAL A 17 23.79 -16.07 -17.90
N GLU A 18 22.81 -16.86 -17.45
CA GLU A 18 22.79 -18.31 -17.64
C GLU A 18 21.42 -18.80 -18.10
N VAL A 19 21.38 -19.96 -18.74
CA VAL A 19 20.12 -20.64 -19.06
C VAL A 19 20.00 -21.87 -18.18
N LEU A 20 19.03 -21.85 -17.27
CA LEU A 20 18.65 -22.97 -16.41
C LEU A 20 17.87 -23.98 -17.25
N GLY A 21 18.58 -24.86 -17.93
CA GLY A 21 18.00 -25.84 -18.85
C GLY A 21 19.07 -26.66 -19.56
N ALA A 22 18.64 -27.68 -20.31
CA ALA A 22 19.56 -28.49 -21.09
C ALA A 22 19.87 -27.84 -22.45
N GLY A 23 21.12 -27.97 -22.90
CA GLY A 23 21.51 -27.69 -24.28
C GLY A 23 22.53 -26.56 -24.42
N PRO A 24 23.08 -26.40 -25.64
CA PRO A 24 24.00 -25.32 -25.95
C PRO A 24 23.20 -24.04 -26.27
N TYR A 25 23.62 -22.94 -25.63
CA TYR A 25 23.07 -21.62 -25.87
C TYR A 25 24.20 -20.67 -26.22
N THR A 26 23.98 -19.84 -27.23
CA THR A 26 24.82 -18.69 -27.53
C THR A 26 24.16 -17.46 -26.93
N THR A 27 24.87 -16.77 -26.05
CA THR A 27 24.40 -15.56 -25.37
C THR A 27 25.34 -14.40 -25.68
N SER A 28 24.78 -13.21 -25.89
CA SER A 28 25.55 -11.97 -26.03
C SER A 28 24.77 -10.81 -25.41
N GLY A 29 25.49 -9.75 -25.01
CA GLY A 29 24.90 -8.60 -24.35
C GLY A 29 25.50 -7.30 -24.84
N ARG A 30 24.67 -6.25 -24.91
CA ARG A 30 25.10 -4.89 -25.24
C ARG A 30 24.53 -3.90 -24.24
N TRP A 31 25.43 -3.15 -23.59
CA TRP A 31 25.09 -2.06 -22.70
C TRP A 31 24.63 -0.81 -23.46
N GLY A 32 23.60 -0.18 -22.93
CA GLY A 32 23.12 1.14 -23.34
C GLY A 32 23.82 2.29 -22.61
N GLU A 33 23.31 3.49 -22.85
CA GLU A 33 23.81 4.70 -22.23
C GLU A 33 23.51 4.74 -20.73
N ARG A 34 24.37 5.43 -19.98
CA ARG A 34 24.21 5.65 -18.54
C ARG A 34 23.20 6.77 -18.31
N ARG A 35 22.19 6.52 -17.49
CA ARG A 35 21.24 7.54 -17.05
C ARG A 35 21.71 8.24 -15.76
N ALA A 36 20.97 9.24 -15.30
CA ALA A 36 21.34 10.09 -14.17
C ALA A 36 21.48 9.28 -12.87
N THR A 37 20.60 8.31 -12.67
CA THR A 37 20.58 7.41 -11.50
C THR A 37 21.73 6.39 -11.50
N GLY A 38 22.50 6.29 -12.60
CA GLY A 38 23.45 5.21 -12.82
C GLY A 38 22.84 3.97 -13.47
N ARG A 39 21.52 3.97 -13.73
CA ARG A 39 20.85 2.92 -14.51
C ARG A 39 21.46 2.81 -15.91
N ARG A 40 21.70 1.56 -16.34
CA ARG A 40 22.02 1.19 -17.72
C ARG A 40 21.11 0.08 -18.19
N GLU A 41 20.57 0.23 -19.38
CA GLU A 41 19.92 -0.87 -20.08
C GLU A 41 20.96 -1.86 -20.60
N LEU A 42 20.63 -3.14 -20.54
CA LEU A 42 21.39 -4.24 -21.10
C LEU A 42 20.45 -5.05 -22.00
N ARG A 43 20.75 -5.04 -23.31
CA ARG A 43 20.04 -5.86 -24.29
C ARG A 43 20.77 -7.18 -24.44
N LEU A 44 20.08 -8.27 -24.18
CA LEU A 44 20.60 -9.64 -24.23
C LEU A 44 19.99 -10.36 -25.43
N THR A 45 20.83 -11.01 -26.23
CA THR A 45 20.39 -11.93 -27.27
C THR A 45 20.73 -13.35 -26.84
N ILE A 46 19.72 -14.22 -26.79
CA ILE A 46 19.87 -15.63 -26.43
C ILE A 46 19.40 -16.47 -27.61
N ARG A 47 20.28 -17.32 -28.13
CA ARG A 47 19.99 -18.27 -29.21
C ARG A 47 20.18 -19.69 -28.72
N TYR A 48 19.21 -20.55 -29.03
CA TYR A 48 19.33 -21.98 -28.78
C TYR A 48 20.01 -22.69 -29.96
N ASP A 49 21.14 -23.35 -29.68
CA ASP A 49 21.98 -24.03 -30.68
C ASP A 49 21.74 -25.55 -30.72
N GLY A 50 20.80 -26.06 -29.92
CA GLY A 50 20.49 -27.49 -29.84
C GLY A 50 19.70 -28.00 -31.05
N ALA A 51 19.77 -29.31 -31.26
CA ALA A 51 19.10 -29.98 -32.39
C ALA A 51 17.65 -30.39 -32.09
N GLU A 52 17.27 -30.51 -30.82
CA GLU A 52 15.94 -30.93 -30.36
C GLU A 52 15.35 -29.89 -29.41
N PRO A 53 14.01 -29.74 -29.30
CA PRO A 53 13.41 -28.80 -28.38
C PRO A 53 13.86 -29.02 -26.92
N SER A 54 14.07 -27.93 -26.18
CA SER A 54 14.51 -27.99 -24.77
C SER A 54 13.83 -26.95 -23.91
N ALA A 55 13.40 -27.34 -22.71
CA ALA A 55 12.84 -26.40 -21.73
C ALA A 55 13.98 -25.68 -20.99
N GLY A 56 13.86 -24.37 -20.84
CA GLY A 56 14.82 -23.59 -20.07
C GLY A 56 14.31 -22.22 -19.65
N THR A 57 14.92 -21.70 -18.58
CA THR A 57 14.69 -20.37 -18.03
C THR A 57 15.98 -19.56 -18.11
N VAL A 58 15.94 -18.36 -18.67
CA VAL A 58 17.10 -17.45 -18.64
C VAL A 58 17.15 -16.79 -17.27
N ARG A 59 18.30 -16.86 -16.60
CA ARG A 59 18.58 -16.18 -15.33
C ARG A 59 19.63 -15.10 -15.57
N VAL A 60 19.26 -13.87 -15.21
CA VAL A 60 20.17 -12.71 -15.21
C VAL A 60 20.37 -12.30 -13.77
N SER A 61 21.61 -12.35 -13.28
CA SER A 61 21.88 -12.16 -11.85
C SER A 61 23.08 -11.27 -11.58
N ARG A 62 23.08 -10.67 -10.39
CA ARG A 62 24.16 -9.85 -9.86
C ARG A 62 24.41 -10.20 -8.40
N ARG A 63 25.68 -10.24 -8.00
CA ARG A 63 26.11 -10.55 -6.64
C ARG A 63 26.72 -9.35 -5.96
N VAL A 64 26.49 -9.23 -4.66
CA VAL A 64 27.17 -8.27 -3.77
C VAL A 64 27.61 -8.97 -2.49
N PRO A 65 28.79 -8.66 -1.94
CA PRO A 65 29.15 -9.07 -0.57
C PRO A 65 28.14 -8.49 0.42
N ALA A 66 27.56 -9.36 1.24
CA ALA A 66 26.55 -8.97 2.22
C ALA A 66 26.48 -10.02 3.34
N THR A 67 27.00 -9.68 4.51
CA THR A 67 26.82 -10.54 5.70
C THR A 67 25.37 -10.52 6.17
N ASP A 68 24.75 -9.34 6.15
CA ASP A 68 23.35 -9.10 6.51
C ASP A 68 22.68 -8.22 5.44
N PRO A 69 22.12 -8.83 4.37
CA PRO A 69 21.57 -8.08 3.25
C PRO A 69 20.25 -7.39 3.60
N TRP A 70 20.08 -6.15 3.13
CA TRP A 70 18.79 -5.48 3.08
C TRP A 70 18.14 -5.67 1.72
N TRP A 71 16.97 -6.29 1.67
CA TRP A 71 16.24 -6.57 0.43
C TRP A 71 15.13 -5.54 0.16
N LEU A 72 14.93 -5.19 -1.10
CA LEU A 72 13.72 -4.49 -1.54
C LEU A 72 13.20 -5.07 -2.85
N ILE A 73 11.94 -5.51 -2.84
CA ILE A 73 11.10 -5.70 -4.03
C ILE A 73 9.88 -4.81 -3.84
N PRO A 74 9.70 -3.73 -4.63
CA PRO A 74 8.64 -2.73 -4.40
C PRO A 74 7.25 -3.36 -4.26
N GLY A 75 6.59 -3.12 -3.12
CA GLY A 75 5.29 -3.66 -2.75
C GLY A 75 5.30 -5.09 -2.18
N LEU A 76 6.41 -5.82 -2.26
CA LEU A 76 6.44 -7.28 -2.06
C LEU A 76 7.44 -7.78 -1.01
N PHE A 77 8.58 -7.10 -0.81
CA PHE A 77 9.62 -7.58 0.11
C PHE A 77 10.44 -6.41 0.66
N TYR A 78 10.55 -6.29 1.99
CA TYR A 78 11.28 -5.19 2.67
C TYR A 78 12.15 -5.73 3.81
N GLY A 79 13.48 -5.67 3.67
CA GLY A 79 14.40 -6.23 4.66
C GLY A 79 14.18 -7.73 4.86
N GLU A 80 13.85 -8.14 6.09
CA GLU A 80 13.43 -9.53 6.39
C GLU A 80 11.98 -9.86 5.99
N ASN A 81 11.24 -8.88 5.45
CA ASN A 81 9.82 -8.86 5.07
C ASN A 81 8.81 -8.96 6.21
N ARG A 82 9.13 -9.73 7.26
CA ARG A 82 8.35 -9.73 8.51
C ARG A 82 9.24 -9.99 9.73
N PRO A 83 9.04 -9.25 10.83
CA PRO A 83 9.74 -9.52 12.08
C PRO A 83 9.46 -10.93 12.60
N VAL A 84 10.40 -11.52 13.36
CA VAL A 84 10.18 -12.83 14.03
C VAL A 84 8.93 -12.84 14.90
N ALA A 85 8.58 -11.69 15.52
CA ALA A 85 7.40 -11.54 16.37
C ALA A 85 6.07 -11.47 15.60
N CYS A 86 6.10 -11.30 14.28
CA CYS A 86 4.92 -11.22 13.41
C CYS A 86 4.15 -12.55 13.45
N ARG A 87 2.91 -12.50 13.93
CA ARG A 87 2.03 -13.69 13.99
C ARG A 87 1.46 -14.08 12.63
N ARG A 88 1.39 -13.12 11.70
CA ARG A 88 0.97 -13.38 10.33
C ARG A 88 2.07 -14.14 9.59
N VAL A 89 1.74 -15.30 9.03
CA VAL A 89 2.69 -16.12 8.26
C VAL A 89 2.61 -15.73 6.79
N PHE A 90 3.73 -15.22 6.27
CA PHE A 90 3.99 -14.91 4.86
C PHE A 90 5.51 -14.99 4.62
N PRO A 91 6.02 -14.86 3.37
CA PRO A 91 7.44 -14.99 3.07
C PRO A 91 8.34 -14.16 3.98
N ARG A 92 9.33 -14.80 4.63
CA ARG A 92 10.34 -14.16 5.48
C ARG A 92 11.74 -14.57 5.03
N PHE A 93 12.65 -13.61 5.02
CA PHE A 93 14.07 -13.89 4.82
C PHE A 93 14.77 -14.24 6.13
N GLU A 94 15.60 -15.28 6.12
CA GLU A 94 16.53 -15.61 7.19
C GLU A 94 17.76 -16.27 6.59
N ALA A 95 18.95 -15.74 6.87
CA ALA A 95 20.20 -16.26 6.35
C ALA A 95 20.40 -17.74 6.73
N GLY A 96 20.73 -18.57 5.75
CA GLY A 96 20.92 -20.02 5.93
C GLY A 96 19.66 -20.84 6.22
N ALA A 97 18.47 -20.22 6.28
CA ALA A 97 17.22 -20.96 6.50
C ALA A 97 16.72 -21.67 5.24
N ASP A 98 16.11 -22.84 5.42
CA ASP A 98 15.36 -23.58 4.42
C ASP A 98 14.17 -24.28 5.11
N ARG A 99 13.18 -23.47 5.51
CA ARG A 99 11.99 -23.90 6.26
C ARG A 99 10.72 -23.47 5.50
N PRO A 100 10.46 -24.06 4.32
CA PRO A 100 9.38 -23.64 3.43
C PRO A 100 7.98 -23.70 4.07
N ASP A 101 7.72 -24.68 4.94
CA ASP A 101 6.45 -24.81 5.66
C ASP A 101 6.17 -23.65 6.63
N GLU A 102 7.22 -23.00 7.13
CA GLU A 102 7.13 -21.79 7.96
C GLU A 102 7.18 -20.50 7.13
N MET A 103 7.34 -20.63 5.80
CA MET A 103 7.66 -19.54 4.88
C MET A 103 8.90 -18.75 5.33
N VAL A 104 9.94 -19.45 5.79
CA VAL A 104 11.23 -18.85 6.17
C VAL A 104 12.35 -19.47 5.33
N SER A 105 13.04 -18.64 4.56
CA SER A 105 14.06 -19.11 3.61
C SER A 105 15.15 -18.06 3.37
N ALA A 106 16.37 -18.51 3.08
CA ALA A 106 17.48 -17.68 2.62
C ALA A 106 17.35 -17.28 1.13
N ARG A 107 16.36 -17.84 0.43
CA ARG A 107 16.10 -17.60 -0.98
C ARG A 107 14.62 -17.49 -1.30
N TRP A 108 14.27 -16.57 -2.19
CA TRP A 108 12.91 -16.38 -2.65
C TRP A 108 12.86 -16.07 -4.14
N GLY A 109 11.87 -16.64 -4.83
CA GLY A 109 11.51 -16.33 -6.21
C GLY A 109 10.03 -15.96 -6.28
N PHE A 110 9.70 -14.92 -7.04
CA PHE A 110 8.35 -14.37 -7.17
C PHE A 110 8.04 -14.02 -8.62
N ARG A 111 6.76 -14.01 -8.99
CA ARG A 111 6.29 -13.38 -10.24
C ARG A 111 6.39 -11.87 -10.18
N ALA A 112 6.73 -11.24 -11.31
CA ALA A 112 6.85 -9.79 -11.43
C ALA A 112 5.53 -9.04 -11.18
N ASP A 113 4.38 -9.65 -11.50
CA ASP A 113 3.06 -9.03 -11.32
C ASP A 113 2.66 -8.84 -9.84
N ARG A 114 3.37 -9.49 -8.91
CA ARG A 114 3.24 -9.26 -7.46
C ARG A 114 3.93 -7.97 -6.97
N ALA A 115 4.82 -7.40 -7.77
CA ALA A 115 5.58 -6.21 -7.44
C ALA A 115 4.99 -4.97 -8.11
N ALA A 116 4.93 -3.86 -7.37
CA ALA A 116 4.47 -2.56 -7.86
C ALA A 116 5.41 -1.96 -8.92
N THR A 117 6.67 -2.37 -8.90
CA THR A 117 7.63 -2.15 -9.97
C THR A 117 8.44 -3.44 -10.13
N PRO A 118 8.60 -4.02 -11.34
CA PRO A 118 9.40 -5.24 -11.55
C PRO A 118 10.89 -4.99 -11.40
N ALA A 119 11.30 -4.74 -10.16
CA ALA A 119 12.65 -4.45 -9.74
C ALA A 119 12.99 -5.29 -8.51
N VAL A 120 14.23 -5.76 -8.45
CA VAL A 120 14.79 -6.43 -7.28
C VAL A 120 16.07 -5.72 -6.87
N MET A 121 16.18 -5.39 -5.59
CA MET A 121 17.27 -4.59 -5.04
C MET A 121 17.84 -5.24 -3.80
N VAL A 122 19.13 -5.00 -3.59
CA VAL A 122 19.85 -5.40 -2.38
C VAL A 122 20.83 -4.32 -1.97
N TRP A 123 20.99 -4.10 -0.66
CA TRP A 123 22.14 -3.42 -0.08
C TRP A 123 22.97 -4.43 0.72
N GLY A 124 24.26 -4.49 0.41
CA GLY A 124 25.24 -5.31 1.11
C GLY A 124 26.10 -4.48 2.07
N ASP A 125 27.34 -4.94 2.29
CA ASP A 125 28.21 -4.39 3.34
C ASP A 125 28.69 -2.94 3.05
N GLU A 126 28.89 -2.59 1.77
CA GLU A 126 29.39 -1.26 1.36
C GLU A 126 28.48 -0.53 0.37
N ALA A 127 27.76 -1.27 -0.46
CA ALA A 127 26.95 -0.74 -1.56
C ALA A 127 25.84 -1.73 -1.92
N GLY A 128 24.94 -1.30 -2.79
CA GLY A 128 23.85 -2.13 -3.29
C GLY A 128 23.85 -2.32 -4.80
N ALA A 129 22.89 -3.11 -5.26
CA ALA A 129 22.63 -3.37 -6.66
C ALA A 129 21.13 -3.48 -6.91
N CYS A 130 20.72 -3.13 -8.13
CA CYS A 130 19.36 -3.29 -8.61
C CYS A 130 19.36 -3.92 -10.00
N LEU A 131 18.37 -4.80 -10.24
CA LEU A 131 17.97 -5.27 -11.55
C LEU A 131 16.49 -4.93 -11.79
N ILE A 132 16.17 -4.42 -12.98
CA ILE A 132 14.81 -4.03 -13.40
C ILE A 132 14.49 -4.69 -14.75
N ALA A 133 13.25 -5.14 -14.92
CA ALA A 133 12.73 -5.61 -16.21
C ALA A 133 11.25 -5.21 -16.38
N ASP A 134 10.63 -5.63 -17.47
CA ASP A 134 9.17 -5.54 -17.64
C ASP A 134 8.46 -6.74 -17.00
N GLU A 135 7.16 -6.60 -16.72
CA GLU A 135 6.32 -7.71 -16.23
C GLU A 135 6.38 -8.92 -17.17
N GLU A 136 6.36 -8.65 -18.47
CA GLU A 136 6.31 -9.64 -19.53
C GLU A 136 7.54 -9.53 -20.43
N SER A 137 8.02 -10.67 -20.89
CA SER A 137 9.11 -10.79 -21.86
C SER A 137 8.69 -11.66 -23.04
N ALA A 138 9.57 -11.77 -24.04
CA ALA A 138 9.37 -12.71 -25.15
C ALA A 138 9.31 -14.19 -24.69
N LEU A 139 9.80 -14.50 -23.49
CA LEU A 139 9.82 -15.84 -22.90
C LEU A 139 8.68 -16.08 -21.90
N GLY A 140 7.80 -15.09 -21.69
CA GLY A 140 6.70 -15.11 -20.72
C GLY A 140 6.91 -14.15 -19.55
N THR A 141 6.07 -14.29 -18.52
CA THR A 141 6.09 -13.46 -17.31
C THR A 141 7.43 -13.55 -16.60
N THR A 142 8.01 -12.39 -16.29
CA THR A 142 9.28 -12.23 -15.59
C THR A 142 9.17 -12.68 -14.13
N GLY A 143 10.22 -13.28 -13.60
CA GLY A 143 10.40 -13.56 -12.17
C GLY A 143 11.46 -12.66 -11.54
N LEU A 144 11.29 -12.41 -10.24
CA LEU A 144 12.18 -11.64 -9.38
C LEU A 144 12.70 -12.58 -8.29
N ALA A 145 14.00 -12.60 -8.04
CA ALA A 145 14.58 -13.50 -7.06
C ALA A 145 15.68 -12.87 -6.21
N VAL A 146 15.72 -13.30 -4.95
CA VAL A 146 16.76 -12.98 -3.96
C VAL A 146 17.32 -14.27 -3.38
N GLU A 147 18.63 -14.33 -3.16
CA GLU A 147 19.30 -15.49 -2.57
C GLU A 147 20.48 -15.02 -1.71
N HIS A 148 20.65 -15.63 -0.54
CA HIS A 148 21.83 -15.42 0.31
C HIS A 148 22.54 -16.74 0.55
N ALA A 149 23.84 -16.77 0.28
CA ALA A 149 24.69 -17.91 0.56
C ALA A 149 26.12 -17.47 0.82
N ALA A 150 26.76 -18.04 1.85
CA ALA A 150 28.18 -17.86 2.14
C ALA A 150 28.66 -16.39 2.22
N GLY A 151 27.82 -15.48 2.75
CA GLY A 151 28.15 -14.05 2.87
C GLY A 151 28.02 -13.26 1.56
N GLU A 152 27.43 -13.85 0.53
CA GLU A 152 27.06 -13.17 -0.72
C GLU A 152 25.55 -13.12 -0.88
N ALA A 153 25.05 -11.94 -1.25
CA ALA A 153 23.68 -11.73 -1.68
C ALA A 153 23.61 -11.71 -3.21
N THR A 154 22.68 -12.46 -3.77
CA THR A 154 22.38 -12.51 -5.21
C THR A 154 20.98 -12.00 -5.45
N ILE A 155 20.85 -11.03 -6.36
CA ILE A 155 19.57 -10.65 -6.96
C ILE A 155 19.50 -11.20 -8.38
N ALA A 156 18.31 -11.60 -8.82
CA ALA A 156 18.12 -12.14 -10.16
C ALA A 156 16.76 -11.81 -10.79
N LEU A 157 16.77 -11.74 -12.12
CA LEU A 157 15.60 -11.74 -12.98
C LEU A 157 15.54 -13.10 -13.70
N LEU A 158 14.34 -13.67 -13.80
CA LEU A 158 14.08 -15.00 -14.36
C LEU A 158 13.11 -14.90 -15.54
N PHE A 159 13.46 -15.47 -16.70
CA PHE A 159 12.65 -15.39 -17.92
C PHE A 159 12.39 -16.80 -18.48
N PRO A 160 11.18 -17.36 -18.28
CA PRO A 160 10.09 -16.87 -17.43
C PRO A 160 10.32 -17.15 -15.93
N TYR A 161 9.38 -16.72 -15.08
CA TYR A 161 9.47 -16.79 -13.62
C TYR A 161 9.66 -18.20 -13.05
N GLN A 162 10.27 -18.25 -11.86
CA GLN A 162 10.21 -19.40 -10.95
C GLN A 162 9.89 -18.88 -9.56
N GLU A 163 8.84 -19.41 -8.93
CA GLU A 163 8.56 -19.18 -7.51
C GLU A 163 9.27 -20.25 -6.68
N PHE A 164 9.93 -19.83 -5.61
CA PHE A 164 10.59 -20.74 -4.67
C PHE A 164 10.78 -20.07 -3.31
N PRO A 165 10.89 -20.86 -2.22
CA PRO A 165 10.73 -22.31 -2.19
C PRO A 165 9.26 -22.77 -2.29
N ILE A 166 8.31 -21.82 -2.25
CA ILE A 166 6.87 -22.04 -2.25
C ILE A 166 6.18 -20.96 -3.08
N THR A 167 4.90 -21.16 -3.39
CA THR A 167 4.02 -20.11 -3.91
C THR A 167 3.15 -19.56 -2.78
N TYR A 168 3.19 -18.23 -2.57
CA TYR A 168 2.39 -17.58 -1.55
C TYR A 168 1.00 -17.19 -2.09
N TYR A 169 -0.06 -17.67 -1.43
CA TYR A 169 -1.44 -17.46 -1.85
C TYR A 169 -2.26 -16.55 -0.90
N GLY A 170 -1.61 -15.85 0.03
CA GLY A 170 -2.31 -15.02 1.02
C GLY A 170 -2.75 -15.78 2.28
N SER A 171 -2.28 -17.00 2.48
CA SER A 171 -2.63 -17.83 3.65
C SER A 171 -1.37 -18.36 4.33
N ALA A 172 -1.52 -18.83 5.58
CA ALA A 172 -0.43 -19.49 6.31
C ALA A 172 -0.06 -20.87 5.73
N LEU A 173 -0.79 -21.36 4.72
CA LEU A 173 -0.49 -22.61 4.03
C LEU A 173 0.46 -22.32 2.87
N ALA A 174 1.64 -22.94 2.91
CA ALA A 174 2.57 -22.96 1.80
C ALA A 174 1.99 -23.80 0.64
N LEU A 175 1.83 -23.18 -0.54
CA LEU A 175 1.54 -23.93 -1.76
C LEU A 175 2.83 -24.43 -2.40
N PRO A 176 2.78 -25.53 -3.17
CA PRO A 176 3.92 -25.97 -3.97
C PRO A 176 4.47 -24.83 -4.84
N ALA A 177 5.80 -24.76 -4.97
CA ALA A 177 6.46 -23.84 -5.88
C ALA A 177 5.95 -23.99 -7.31
N GLU A 178 5.44 -22.89 -7.88
CA GLU A 178 5.10 -22.81 -9.30
C GLU A 178 6.25 -22.23 -10.12
N ALA A 179 6.51 -22.81 -11.28
CA ALA A 179 7.54 -22.34 -12.19
C ALA A 179 7.05 -22.42 -13.64
N ALA A 180 7.38 -21.39 -14.40
CA ALA A 180 7.22 -21.40 -15.84
C ALA A 180 8.56 -21.76 -16.51
N THR A 181 8.48 -22.29 -17.73
CA THR A 181 9.65 -22.54 -18.60
C THR A 181 9.30 -22.21 -20.03
N HIS A 182 10.27 -21.70 -20.80
CA HIS A 182 10.14 -21.56 -22.24
C HIS A 182 10.64 -22.83 -22.94
N VAL A 183 9.90 -23.33 -23.93
CA VAL A 183 10.30 -24.48 -24.74
C VAL A 183 11.00 -23.97 -26.00
N TRP A 184 12.33 -23.98 -25.96
CA TRP A 184 13.21 -23.51 -27.03
C TRP A 184 13.15 -24.44 -28.23
N GLN A 185 12.96 -23.89 -29.43
CA GLN A 185 13.04 -24.60 -30.70
C GLN A 185 14.45 -24.48 -31.32
N PRO A 186 14.94 -25.49 -32.06
CA PRO A 186 16.24 -25.41 -32.73
C PRO A 186 16.43 -24.13 -33.55
N GLY A 187 17.46 -23.34 -33.23
CA GLY A 187 17.76 -22.08 -33.90
C GLY A 187 16.92 -20.87 -33.47
N GLU A 188 15.98 -21.03 -32.53
CA GLU A 188 15.20 -19.94 -31.94
C GLU A 188 16.10 -18.91 -31.25
N SER A 189 15.76 -17.64 -31.39
CA SER A 189 16.50 -16.51 -30.82
C SER A 189 15.54 -15.49 -30.24
N HIS A 190 15.84 -15.00 -29.04
CA HIS A 190 15.05 -13.98 -28.35
C HIS A 190 15.94 -12.81 -27.89
N GLU A 191 15.35 -11.62 -27.85
CA GLU A 191 15.95 -10.44 -27.22
C GLU A 191 15.25 -10.16 -25.88
N LEU A 192 16.04 -9.96 -24.82
CA LEU A 192 15.57 -9.53 -23.52
C LEU A 192 16.18 -8.18 -23.19
N THR A 193 15.39 -7.28 -22.60
CA THR A 193 15.88 -6.00 -22.09
C THR A 193 15.80 -6.03 -20.57
N VAL A 194 16.94 -5.79 -19.92
CA VAL A 194 17.03 -5.60 -18.47
C VAL A 194 17.71 -4.27 -18.20
N ALA A 195 17.53 -3.72 -17.01
CA ALA A 195 18.32 -2.61 -16.51
C ALA A 195 19.11 -3.04 -15.28
N ALA A 196 20.37 -2.64 -15.22
CA ALA A 196 21.21 -2.78 -14.04
C ALA A 196 21.56 -1.40 -13.49
N CYS A 197 21.60 -1.29 -12.17
CA CYS A 197 21.99 -0.06 -11.49
C CYS A 197 22.83 -0.38 -10.25
N PRO A 198 24.01 0.23 -10.07
CA PRO A 198 24.65 0.27 -8.77
C PRO A 198 23.83 1.15 -7.82
N LEU A 199 23.77 0.79 -6.54
CA LEU A 199 23.15 1.60 -5.50
C LEU A 199 24.22 2.01 -4.48
N PRO A 200 24.21 3.27 -3.98
CA PRO A 200 25.06 3.66 -2.87
C PRO A 200 24.61 2.98 -1.57
N ALA A 201 25.40 3.12 -0.49
CA ALA A 201 25.08 2.56 0.83
C ALA A 201 23.76 3.07 1.43
N ASP A 202 23.33 4.28 1.05
CA ASP A 202 22.06 4.85 1.50
C ASP A 202 20.88 4.05 0.93
N ARG A 203 20.04 3.52 1.82
CA ARG A 203 18.85 2.74 1.44
C ARG A 203 17.79 3.59 0.75
N HIS A 204 17.76 4.91 0.99
CA HIS A 204 16.81 5.83 0.35
C HIS A 204 17.13 6.04 -1.15
N ALA A 205 18.25 5.52 -1.64
CA ALA A 205 18.69 5.72 -3.03
C ALA A 205 17.83 5.00 -4.07
N TYR A 206 16.90 4.12 -3.68
CA TYR A 206 15.90 3.59 -4.61
C TYR A 206 14.97 4.68 -5.15
N ALA A 207 14.70 5.73 -4.37
CA ALA A 207 13.66 6.70 -4.70
C ALA A 207 13.90 7.40 -6.06
N PRO A 208 15.07 8.00 -6.35
CA PRO A 208 15.33 8.58 -7.66
C PRO A 208 15.35 7.52 -8.79
N LEU A 209 15.76 6.29 -8.51
CA LEU A 209 15.76 5.19 -9.49
C LEU A 209 14.34 4.78 -9.88
N LEU A 210 13.45 4.60 -8.91
CA LEU A 210 12.04 4.25 -9.15
C LEU A 210 11.28 5.40 -9.83
N ARG A 211 11.62 6.66 -9.54
CA ARG A 211 11.10 7.82 -10.28
C ARG A 211 11.51 7.76 -11.75
N GLU A 212 12.80 7.57 -12.02
CA GLU A 212 13.29 7.45 -13.41
C GLU A 212 12.64 6.26 -14.14
N ASP A 213 12.41 5.13 -13.47
CA ASP A 213 11.70 3.99 -14.06
C ASP A 213 10.22 4.29 -14.35
N ARG A 214 9.50 4.97 -13.44
CA ARG A 214 8.13 5.43 -13.71
C ARG A 214 8.07 6.29 -14.98
N GLU A 215 8.96 7.28 -15.10
CA GLU A 215 8.96 8.18 -16.27
C GLU A 215 9.14 7.42 -17.58
N LEU A 216 9.95 6.35 -17.57
CA LEU A 216 10.17 5.52 -18.75
C LEU A 216 8.97 4.66 -19.11
N ARG A 217 8.18 4.25 -18.11
CA ARG A 217 6.96 3.45 -18.30
C ARG A 217 5.72 4.29 -18.60
N LEU A 218 5.73 5.56 -18.21
CA LEU A 218 4.57 6.46 -18.28
C LEU A 218 3.87 6.44 -19.64
N PRO A 219 4.57 6.51 -20.80
CA PRO A 219 3.91 6.52 -22.11
C PRO A 219 3.18 5.21 -22.46
N ALA A 220 3.60 4.08 -21.88
CA ALA A 220 3.06 2.76 -22.16
C ALA A 220 1.98 2.31 -21.16
N ALA A 221 1.69 3.11 -20.14
CA ALA A 221 0.78 2.74 -19.05
C ALA A 221 -0.32 3.80 -18.81
N PRO A 222 -1.10 4.22 -19.82
CA PRO A 222 -2.15 5.24 -19.65
C PRO A 222 -3.20 4.81 -18.61
N VAL A 223 -3.82 5.79 -17.95
CA VAL A 223 -4.91 5.59 -16.99
C VAL A 223 -6.04 6.53 -17.40
N GLU A 224 -7.17 5.97 -17.77
CA GLU A 224 -8.34 6.73 -18.22
C GLU A 224 -9.49 6.55 -17.20
N PRO A 225 -9.77 7.56 -16.36
CA PRO A 225 -10.88 7.48 -15.41
C PRO A 225 -12.22 7.42 -16.15
N TRP A 226 -13.19 6.68 -15.61
CA TRP A 226 -14.53 6.58 -16.21
C TRP A 226 -15.41 7.78 -15.87
N GLN A 227 -15.18 8.36 -14.69
CA GLN A 227 -15.97 9.46 -14.15
C GLN A 227 -15.09 10.67 -13.87
N ASP A 228 -15.65 11.87 -14.01
CA ASP A 228 -15.01 13.07 -13.50
C ASP A 228 -15.01 13.09 -11.96
N VAL A 229 -14.32 14.06 -11.37
CA VAL A 229 -14.14 14.12 -9.91
C VAL A 229 -15.46 14.39 -9.18
N GLU A 230 -16.34 15.23 -9.74
CA GLU A 230 -17.60 15.62 -9.11
C GLU A 230 -18.63 14.49 -9.18
N GLU A 231 -18.75 13.81 -10.33
CA GLU A 231 -19.59 12.64 -10.50
C GLU A 231 -19.13 11.48 -9.60
N ALA A 232 -17.81 11.24 -9.53
CA ALA A 232 -17.26 10.23 -8.64
C ALA A 232 -17.58 10.50 -7.16
N ALA A 233 -17.51 11.77 -6.72
CA ALA A 233 -17.94 12.17 -5.38
C ALA A 233 -19.41 11.84 -5.13
N GLY A 234 -20.29 12.16 -6.09
CA GLY A 234 -21.72 11.86 -5.99
C GLY A 234 -22.02 10.36 -5.90
N ILE A 235 -21.34 9.53 -6.70
CA ILE A 235 -21.48 8.06 -6.65
C ILE A 235 -21.02 7.51 -5.31
N ALA A 236 -19.86 7.94 -4.82
CA ALA A 236 -19.30 7.48 -3.56
C ALA A 236 -20.15 7.88 -2.34
N ALA A 237 -20.65 9.13 -2.31
CA ALA A 237 -21.57 9.62 -1.28
C ALA A 237 -22.90 8.85 -1.29
N GLU A 238 -23.47 8.57 -2.47
CA GLU A 238 -24.65 7.72 -2.58
C GLU A 238 -24.37 6.32 -2.05
N GLY A 239 -23.20 5.74 -2.38
CA GLY A 239 -22.77 4.44 -1.90
C GLY A 239 -22.76 4.32 -0.37
N LEU A 240 -22.09 5.27 0.28
CA LEU A 240 -22.06 5.35 1.75
C LEU A 240 -23.46 5.48 2.35
N TYR A 241 -24.29 6.38 1.81
CA TYR A 241 -25.60 6.65 2.38
C TYR A 241 -26.64 5.55 2.11
N ARG A 242 -26.65 4.99 0.90
CA ARG A 242 -27.70 4.04 0.47
C ARG A 242 -27.42 2.63 0.95
N TRP A 243 -26.14 2.21 0.95
CA TRP A 243 -25.78 0.82 1.18
C TRP A 243 -25.11 0.58 2.54
N HIS A 244 -24.26 1.50 2.97
CA HIS A 244 -23.49 1.31 4.19
C HIS A 244 -24.18 1.91 5.43
N TYR A 245 -24.93 3.00 5.29
CA TYR A 245 -25.59 3.62 6.43
C TYR A 245 -26.80 2.80 6.92
N ASP A 246 -26.76 2.48 8.21
CA ASP A 246 -27.87 1.89 8.95
C ASP A 246 -28.32 2.88 10.04
N PRO A 247 -29.57 3.39 9.99
CA PRO A 247 -30.05 4.43 10.90
C PRO A 247 -30.30 3.96 12.34
N ASP A 248 -30.30 2.64 12.59
CA ASP A 248 -30.52 2.06 13.92
C ASP A 248 -29.38 1.07 14.28
N PRO A 249 -28.37 1.50 15.06
CA PRO A 249 -28.37 2.71 15.91
C PRO A 249 -27.80 3.98 15.25
N GLY A 250 -27.42 3.94 13.97
CA GLY A 250 -26.64 5.00 13.32
C GLY A 250 -25.20 4.57 13.12
N VAL A 251 -24.99 3.65 12.18
CA VAL A 251 -23.67 3.09 11.87
C VAL A 251 -23.41 3.09 10.37
N LEU A 252 -22.13 3.05 10.00
CA LEU A 252 -21.71 2.67 8.67
C LEU A 252 -21.28 1.20 8.71
N LEU A 253 -22.05 0.31 8.08
CA LEU A 253 -21.71 -1.10 7.92
C LEU A 253 -20.47 -1.21 7.05
N GLU A 254 -19.46 -1.96 7.50
CA GLU A 254 -18.16 -2.05 6.83
C GLU A 254 -18.26 -2.62 5.41
N THR A 255 -19.01 -3.71 5.26
CA THR A 255 -19.01 -4.52 4.05
C THR A 255 -20.43 -4.90 3.68
N VAL A 256 -20.79 -4.75 2.41
CA VAL A 256 -22.10 -5.15 1.87
C VAL A 256 -21.93 -5.91 0.55
N GLY A 257 -22.81 -6.89 0.32
CA GLY A 257 -22.76 -7.71 -0.90
C GLY A 257 -23.18 -6.93 -2.15
N PHE A 258 -22.45 -7.09 -3.26
CA PHE A 258 -22.87 -6.55 -4.57
C PHE A 258 -24.21 -7.14 -4.99
N ASP A 259 -24.32 -8.47 -4.93
CA ASP A 259 -25.56 -9.18 -5.20
C ASP A 259 -26.44 -9.16 -3.93
N ARG A 260 -27.66 -8.62 -4.06
CA ARG A 260 -28.63 -8.53 -2.97
C ARG A 260 -29.46 -9.80 -2.78
N GLU A 261 -29.38 -10.74 -3.73
CA GLU A 261 -30.09 -12.03 -3.70
C GLU A 261 -29.23 -13.16 -3.13
N VAL A 262 -27.91 -12.94 -2.95
CA VAL A 262 -27.02 -13.90 -2.28
C VAL A 262 -27.17 -13.77 -0.76
N SER A 263 -27.44 -14.90 -0.11
CA SER A 263 -27.46 -15.03 1.34
C SER A 263 -26.23 -15.78 1.88
N GLY A 264 -25.84 -15.44 3.10
CA GLY A 264 -24.83 -16.16 3.87
C GLY A 264 -25.32 -17.55 4.28
N ALA A 265 -24.43 -18.32 4.91
CA ALA A 265 -24.73 -19.69 5.36
C ALA A 265 -25.87 -19.76 6.40
N ASP A 266 -26.21 -18.64 7.03
CA ASP A 266 -27.32 -18.48 7.97
C ASP A 266 -28.63 -17.99 7.32
N GLY A 267 -28.65 -17.81 6.00
CA GLY A 267 -29.81 -17.33 5.25
C GLY A 267 -30.00 -15.80 5.29
N GLU A 268 -29.17 -15.08 6.04
CA GLU A 268 -29.17 -13.62 6.11
C GLU A 268 -28.36 -13.00 4.96
N ARG A 269 -28.48 -11.69 4.77
CA ARG A 269 -27.63 -10.95 3.81
C ARG A 269 -26.15 -11.10 4.17
N VAL A 270 -25.27 -11.08 3.17
CA VAL A 270 -23.80 -11.12 3.33
C VAL A 270 -23.24 -9.83 3.98
N ASP A 271 -24.11 -8.88 4.32
CA ASP A 271 -23.73 -7.60 4.91
C ASP A 271 -23.15 -7.79 6.31
N ARG A 272 -21.94 -7.28 6.53
CA ARG A 272 -21.26 -7.34 7.82
C ARG A 272 -21.91 -6.34 8.79
N GLN A 273 -22.60 -6.86 9.80
CA GLN A 273 -23.30 -6.08 10.84
C GLN A 273 -22.34 -5.52 11.91
N ALA A 274 -21.31 -4.78 11.47
CA ALA A 274 -20.28 -4.18 12.31
C ALA A 274 -19.80 -2.83 11.75
N MET A 275 -19.25 -1.99 12.63
CA MET A 275 -18.63 -0.71 12.32
C MET A 275 -17.36 -0.50 13.15
N HIS A 276 -16.19 -0.45 12.52
CA HIS A 276 -14.99 0.12 13.13
C HIS A 276 -15.17 1.63 13.29
N VAL A 277 -14.64 2.20 14.37
CA VAL A 277 -14.77 3.65 14.61
C VAL A 277 -13.90 4.51 13.68
N GLY A 278 -12.86 3.90 13.10
CA GLY A 278 -11.98 4.48 12.10
C GLY A 278 -11.48 3.39 11.13
N TRP A 279 -10.55 3.73 10.24
CA TRP A 279 -9.98 2.84 9.23
C TRP A 279 -11.02 2.22 8.27
N VAL A 280 -11.66 1.10 8.61
CA VAL A 280 -12.59 0.37 7.70
C VAL A 280 -13.97 1.04 7.61
N SER A 281 -14.36 1.80 8.63
CA SER A 281 -15.67 2.44 8.71
C SER A 281 -15.65 3.72 9.57
N GLY A 282 -16.82 4.14 10.06
CA GLY A 282 -16.94 5.06 11.19
C GLY A 282 -16.64 6.52 10.85
N ILE A 283 -15.93 7.20 11.76
CA ILE A 283 -15.75 8.66 11.74
C ILE A 283 -15.11 9.17 10.44
N PRO A 284 -14.04 8.58 9.88
CA PRO A 284 -13.40 9.11 8.67
C PRO A 284 -14.36 9.27 7.50
N TRP A 285 -15.19 8.24 7.25
CA TRP A 285 -16.08 8.21 6.09
C TRP A 285 -17.40 8.92 6.37
N ALA A 286 -17.86 8.93 7.63
CA ALA A 286 -18.91 9.84 8.05
C ALA A 286 -18.51 11.31 7.90
N ALA A 287 -17.26 11.66 8.22
CA ALA A 287 -16.74 13.03 8.03
C ALA A 287 -16.71 13.43 6.55
N ALA A 288 -16.26 12.53 5.66
CA ALA A 288 -16.31 12.76 4.22
C ALA A 288 -17.76 12.93 3.71
N LEU A 289 -18.70 12.11 4.18
CA LEU A 289 -20.12 12.23 3.85
C LEU A 289 -20.74 13.53 4.38
N LEU A 290 -20.34 13.97 5.59
CA LEU A 290 -20.75 15.23 6.18
C LEU A 290 -20.29 16.42 5.33
N GLU A 291 -19.00 16.45 4.96
CA GLU A 291 -18.44 17.51 4.12
C GLU A 291 -19.16 17.58 2.76
N HIS A 292 -19.32 16.43 2.09
CA HIS A 292 -20.02 16.36 0.82
C HIS A 292 -21.47 16.84 0.94
N GLY A 293 -22.21 16.36 1.94
CA GLY A 293 -23.60 16.73 2.15
C GLY A 293 -23.78 18.22 2.46
N LEU A 294 -22.84 18.83 3.19
CA LEU A 294 -22.82 20.28 3.43
C LEU A 294 -22.54 21.04 2.12
N ARG A 295 -21.57 20.59 1.32
CA ARG A 295 -21.21 21.21 0.05
C ARG A 295 -22.35 21.18 -0.97
N THR A 296 -23.03 20.04 -1.08
CA THR A 296 -24.06 19.80 -2.11
C THR A 296 -25.49 20.07 -1.64
N GLY A 297 -25.67 20.50 -0.39
CA GLY A 297 -26.98 20.83 0.16
C GLY A 297 -27.89 19.61 0.36
N ARG A 298 -27.34 18.49 0.82
CA ARG A 298 -28.03 17.20 1.04
C ARG A 298 -28.23 16.95 2.54
N PRO A 299 -29.29 17.50 3.17
CA PRO A 299 -29.48 17.44 4.61
C PRO A 299 -29.64 16.01 5.16
N GLU A 300 -30.12 15.07 4.34
CA GLU A 300 -30.24 13.66 4.71
C GLU A 300 -28.87 12.98 4.92
N GLN A 301 -27.89 13.31 4.09
CA GLN A 301 -26.52 12.80 4.23
C GLN A 301 -25.82 13.44 5.43
N VAL A 302 -26.01 14.75 5.64
CA VAL A 302 -25.53 15.47 6.82
C VAL A 302 -26.09 14.84 8.10
N ALA A 303 -27.40 14.52 8.12
CA ALA A 303 -28.04 13.89 9.26
C ALA A 303 -27.54 12.46 9.51
N ALA A 304 -27.34 11.67 8.46
CA ALA A 304 -26.79 10.31 8.56
C ALA A 304 -25.36 10.31 9.11
N ALA A 305 -24.49 11.12 8.52
CA ALA A 305 -23.10 11.28 8.97
C ALA A 305 -23.03 11.75 10.43
N SER A 306 -23.82 12.76 10.79
CA SER A 306 -23.86 13.27 12.17
C SER A 306 -24.30 12.20 13.15
N ARG A 307 -25.31 11.39 12.81
CA ARG A 307 -25.78 10.31 13.67
C ARG A 307 -24.73 9.24 13.92
N VAL A 308 -23.92 8.89 12.90
CA VAL A 308 -22.81 7.94 13.05
C VAL A 308 -21.76 8.47 14.02
N ILE A 309 -21.38 9.75 13.86
CA ILE A 309 -20.41 10.38 14.75
C ILE A 309 -20.98 10.54 16.17
N ASP A 310 -22.25 10.91 16.32
CA ASP A 310 -22.95 10.98 17.61
C ASP A 310 -22.91 9.65 18.35
N PHE A 311 -23.21 8.55 17.64
CA PHE A 311 -23.24 7.22 18.22
C PHE A 311 -21.86 6.80 18.75
N ILE A 312 -20.79 7.09 18.00
CA ILE A 312 -19.42 6.81 18.44
C ILE A 312 -19.02 7.70 19.63
N CYS A 313 -19.26 9.02 19.53
CA CYS A 313 -18.90 9.98 20.57
C CYS A 313 -19.66 9.77 21.90
N ALA A 314 -20.89 9.24 21.84
CA ALA A 314 -21.68 8.92 23.02
C ALA A 314 -21.20 7.65 23.76
N ASN A 315 -20.31 6.86 23.17
CA ASN A 315 -19.91 5.55 23.69
C ASN A 315 -18.39 5.41 23.76
N LEU A 316 -17.77 6.08 24.75
CA LEU A 316 -16.35 5.87 25.04
C LEU A 316 -16.13 4.56 25.83
N SER A 317 -14.95 3.97 25.65
CA SER A 317 -14.45 2.89 26.52
C SER A 317 -14.24 3.41 27.95
N PRO A 318 -14.26 2.54 28.98
CA PRO A 318 -14.02 2.97 30.36
C PRO A 318 -12.66 3.65 30.58
N SER A 319 -11.69 3.37 29.69
CA SER A 319 -10.37 4.00 29.73
C SER A 319 -10.32 5.42 29.16
N GLY A 320 -11.45 5.95 28.65
CA GLY A 320 -11.60 7.32 28.15
C GLY A 320 -11.26 7.52 26.66
N THR A 321 -10.95 6.46 25.92
CA THR A 321 -10.82 6.49 24.44
C THR A 321 -12.07 5.96 23.75
N PHE A 322 -12.17 6.09 22.43
CA PHE A 322 -13.16 5.31 21.66
C PHE A 322 -12.97 3.80 21.87
N TRP A 323 -14.04 3.04 21.62
CA TRP A 323 -13.94 1.60 21.35
C TRP A 323 -13.35 1.34 19.96
N GLY A 324 -12.93 0.11 19.66
CA GLY A 324 -12.40 -0.23 18.34
C GLY A 324 -13.51 -0.43 17.31
N THR A 325 -14.51 -1.23 17.69
CA THR A 325 -15.59 -1.66 16.79
C THR A 325 -16.90 -1.80 17.55
N TRP A 326 -18.01 -1.52 16.87
CA TRP A 326 -19.35 -1.90 17.29
C TRP A 326 -19.84 -3.10 16.47
N TYR A 327 -20.46 -4.07 17.13
CA TYR A 327 -21.12 -5.21 16.49
C TYR A 327 -22.60 -5.23 16.85
N ARG A 328 -23.50 -5.47 15.89
CA ARG A 328 -24.95 -5.48 16.14
C ARG A 328 -25.37 -6.49 17.21
N ARG A 329 -24.72 -7.66 17.26
CA ARG A 329 -25.07 -8.74 18.20
C ARG A 329 -24.49 -8.56 19.61
N SER A 330 -23.32 -7.94 19.74
CA SER A 330 -22.54 -7.92 21.00
C SER A 330 -22.18 -6.52 21.50
N GLY A 331 -22.54 -5.46 20.77
CA GLY A 331 -22.20 -4.09 21.13
C GLY A 331 -20.73 -3.74 20.90
N TRP A 332 -20.24 -2.80 21.69
CA TRP A 332 -18.88 -2.28 21.60
C TRP A 332 -17.84 -3.28 22.09
N SER A 333 -16.71 -3.37 21.37
CA SER A 333 -15.64 -4.31 21.70
C SER A 333 -14.28 -3.82 21.20
N GLN A 334 -13.25 -4.64 21.44
CA GLN A 334 -12.05 -4.56 20.63
C GLN A 334 -12.36 -4.92 19.18
N SER A 335 -11.50 -4.45 18.28
CA SER A 335 -11.58 -4.69 16.84
C SER A 335 -11.01 -6.09 16.51
N TRP A 336 -9.99 -6.22 15.67
CA TRP A 336 -9.43 -7.52 15.24
C TRP A 336 -8.25 -7.98 16.09
N SER A 337 -7.96 -7.27 17.19
CA SER A 337 -6.96 -7.73 18.14
C SER A 337 -7.34 -9.09 18.75
N HIS A 338 -6.37 -10.00 18.75
CA HIS A 338 -6.48 -11.31 19.41
C HIS A 338 -6.48 -11.21 20.94
N THR A 339 -6.11 -10.05 21.48
CA THR A 339 -6.10 -9.80 22.92
C THR A 339 -7.43 -9.17 23.30
N LYS A 340 -8.14 -9.78 24.27
CA LYS A 340 -9.41 -9.25 24.76
C LYS A 340 -9.22 -7.82 25.28
N ASP A 341 -10.16 -6.95 24.97
CA ASP A 341 -10.19 -5.53 25.36
C ASP A 341 -8.97 -4.72 24.85
N ALA A 342 -8.19 -5.22 23.87
CA ALA A 342 -7.06 -4.50 23.31
C ALA A 342 -7.48 -3.63 22.11
N LEU A 343 -7.53 -2.32 22.34
CA LEU A 343 -7.85 -1.32 21.33
C LEU A 343 -6.59 -0.92 20.55
N HIS A 344 -6.68 -0.89 19.22
CA HIS A 344 -5.53 -0.58 18.37
C HIS A 344 -5.33 0.92 18.19
N ALA A 345 -4.10 1.39 18.39
CA ALA A 345 -3.77 2.81 18.35
C ALA A 345 -4.12 3.45 17.01
N ARG A 346 -3.90 2.75 15.88
CA ARG A 346 -4.20 3.28 14.55
C ARG A 346 -5.66 3.71 14.43
N THR A 347 -6.59 2.80 14.64
CA THR A 347 -8.05 3.00 14.48
C THR A 347 -8.55 4.14 15.35
N LEU A 348 -8.08 4.22 16.59
CA LEU A 348 -8.46 5.29 17.52
C LEU A 348 -7.87 6.65 17.11
N GLY A 349 -6.60 6.67 16.66
CA GLY A 349 -5.91 7.89 16.23
C GLY A 349 -6.52 8.46 14.96
N GLU A 350 -6.84 7.61 13.99
CA GLU A 350 -7.52 8.00 12.75
C GLU A 350 -8.95 8.51 13.03
N ALA A 351 -9.72 7.81 13.86
CA ALA A 351 -11.04 8.29 14.28
C ALA A 351 -10.97 9.66 14.97
N THR A 352 -9.97 9.88 15.84
CA THR A 352 -9.75 11.16 16.52
C THR A 352 -9.35 12.27 15.53
N LEU A 353 -8.43 12.00 14.61
CA LEU A 353 -8.02 12.94 13.56
C LEU A 353 -9.22 13.39 12.72
N PHE A 354 -10.00 12.45 12.23
CA PHE A 354 -11.15 12.77 11.39
C PHE A 354 -12.31 13.40 12.17
N LEU A 355 -12.42 13.15 13.48
CA LEU A 355 -13.36 13.90 14.33
C LEU A 355 -12.98 15.37 14.45
N LEU A 356 -11.69 15.67 14.63
CA LEU A 356 -11.18 17.05 14.63
C LEU A 356 -11.43 17.74 13.28
N ARG A 357 -11.29 17.01 12.17
CA ARG A 357 -11.66 17.49 10.83
C ARG A 357 -13.15 17.78 10.73
N ALA A 358 -14.02 16.86 11.14
CA ALA A 358 -15.47 17.05 11.15
C ALA A 358 -15.90 18.27 11.97
N LEU A 359 -15.27 18.50 13.13
CA LEU A 359 -15.51 19.65 14.00
C LEU A 359 -15.25 21.01 13.35
N ARG A 360 -14.36 21.07 12.34
CA ARG A 360 -14.11 22.29 11.56
C ARG A 360 -15.28 22.65 10.65
N HIS A 361 -16.00 21.65 10.15
CA HIS A 361 -17.18 21.85 9.31
C HIS A 361 -18.45 22.01 10.15
N ARG A 362 -18.53 21.32 11.29
CA ARG A 362 -19.68 21.34 12.20
C ARG A 362 -19.22 21.31 13.66
N PRO A 363 -19.18 22.47 14.34
CA PRO A 363 -18.89 22.50 15.77
C PRO A 363 -19.97 21.77 16.57
N ASP A 364 -19.56 20.84 17.43
CA ASP A 364 -20.44 20.12 18.34
C ASP A 364 -19.75 19.90 19.70
N PRO A 365 -20.35 20.35 20.83
CA PRO A 365 -19.73 20.23 22.14
C PRO A 365 -19.50 18.78 22.61
N ALA A 366 -20.37 17.84 22.24
CA ALA A 366 -20.21 16.43 22.62
C ALA A 366 -19.03 15.80 21.86
N TRP A 367 -18.90 16.13 20.57
CA TRP A 367 -17.78 15.68 19.75
C TRP A 367 -16.45 16.28 20.24
N GLN A 368 -16.44 17.56 20.62
CA GLN A 368 -15.27 18.20 21.24
C GLN A 368 -14.86 17.51 22.54
N ALA A 369 -15.83 17.15 23.39
CA ALA A 369 -15.56 16.45 24.64
C ALA A 369 -14.97 15.05 24.39
N ALA A 370 -15.51 14.32 23.42
CA ALA A 370 -15.02 12.99 23.04
C ALA A 370 -13.60 13.05 22.44
N ALA A 371 -13.33 13.98 21.53
CA ALA A 371 -12.00 14.20 20.96
C ALA A 371 -10.98 14.54 22.06
N ARG A 372 -11.34 15.47 22.96
CA ARG A 372 -10.48 15.84 24.09
C ARG A 372 -10.18 14.67 25.01
N SER A 373 -11.18 13.84 25.33
CA SER A 373 -10.98 12.65 26.17
C SER A 373 -9.95 11.69 25.55
N ASN A 374 -10.05 11.44 24.24
CA ASN A 374 -9.10 10.59 23.51
C ASN A 374 -7.67 11.17 23.56
N LEU A 375 -7.52 12.47 23.29
CA LEU A 375 -6.23 13.17 23.27
C LEU A 375 -5.58 13.20 24.66
N ASP A 376 -6.31 13.63 25.69
CA ASP A 376 -5.81 13.74 27.06
C ASP A 376 -5.31 12.38 27.57
N VAL A 377 -6.06 11.31 27.28
CA VAL A 377 -5.70 9.94 27.64
C VAL A 377 -4.47 9.45 26.88
N MET A 378 -4.37 9.73 25.58
CA MET A 378 -3.23 9.31 24.78
C MET A 378 -1.94 10.01 25.22
N VAL A 379 -1.99 11.33 25.45
CA VAL A 379 -0.86 12.11 25.99
C VAL A 379 -0.41 11.55 27.35
N ALA A 380 -1.35 11.22 28.24
CA ALA A 380 -1.03 10.70 29.57
C ALA A 380 -0.35 9.32 29.54
N ARG A 381 -0.57 8.53 28.48
CA ARG A 381 0.02 7.19 28.30
C ARG A 381 1.35 7.20 27.58
N GLN A 382 1.73 8.31 26.96
CA GLN A 382 2.95 8.40 26.16
C GLN A 382 4.19 8.17 27.02
N ARG A 383 5.09 7.29 26.57
CA ARG A 383 6.36 7.04 27.25
C ARG A 383 7.31 8.24 27.15
N PRO A 384 8.31 8.34 28.06
CA PRO A 384 9.30 9.42 28.02
C PRO A 384 10.04 9.55 26.68
N ASP A 385 10.33 8.42 26.03
CA ASP A 385 10.99 8.35 24.72
C ASP A 385 10.10 8.77 23.54
N GLY A 386 8.81 9.03 23.77
CA GLY A 386 7.86 9.49 22.75
C GLY A 386 6.93 8.41 22.20
N ASN A 387 7.16 7.13 22.51
CA ASN A 387 6.29 6.04 22.06
C ASN A 387 4.86 6.21 22.61
N LEU A 388 3.87 6.10 21.73
CA LEU A 388 2.44 6.24 22.04
C LEU A 388 1.74 4.88 22.30
N GLY A 389 2.42 3.77 22.04
CA GLY A 389 1.84 2.44 22.17
C GLY A 389 1.05 2.00 20.95
N THR A 390 0.83 0.68 20.87
CA THR A 390 0.12 0.02 19.77
C THR A 390 -1.22 -0.55 20.20
N LEU A 391 -1.26 -1.18 21.36
CA LEU A 391 -2.47 -1.76 21.93
C LEU A 391 -2.74 -1.15 23.30
N HIS A 392 -3.98 -0.72 23.54
CA HIS A 392 -4.41 -0.11 24.78
C HIS A 392 -5.58 -0.89 25.37
N HIS A 393 -5.54 -1.21 26.66
CA HIS A 393 -6.62 -1.92 27.32
C HIS A 393 -7.84 -1.01 27.49
N ALA A 394 -9.00 -1.43 26.97
CA ALA A 394 -10.23 -0.65 26.90
C ALA A 394 -10.78 -0.23 28.27
N ALA A 395 -10.60 -1.07 29.29
CA ALA A 395 -11.03 -0.76 30.66
C ALA A 395 -10.00 0.02 31.50
N THR A 396 -8.76 -0.46 31.58
CA THR A 396 -7.73 0.09 32.50
C THR A 396 -6.89 1.20 31.88
N GLY A 397 -6.79 1.25 30.55
CA GLY A 397 -5.88 2.14 29.84
C GLY A 397 -4.42 1.72 29.84
N GLU A 398 -4.10 0.53 30.37
CA GLU A 398 -2.76 -0.05 30.28
C GLU A 398 -2.33 -0.19 28.81
N VAL A 399 -1.07 0.14 28.51
CA VAL A 399 -0.49 -0.10 27.19
C VAL A 399 0.01 -1.54 27.13
N LEU A 400 -0.68 -2.36 26.34
CA LEU A 400 -0.47 -3.80 26.23
C LEU A 400 0.63 -4.16 25.22
N SER A 401 0.92 -3.28 24.28
CA SER A 401 2.01 -3.45 23.30
C SER A 401 2.63 -2.10 22.95
N TRP A 402 3.95 -2.10 22.80
CA TRP A 402 4.77 -0.97 22.38
C TRP A 402 5.41 -1.17 21.00
N SER A 403 5.06 -2.27 20.32
CA SER A 403 5.71 -2.74 19.09
C SER A 403 4.96 -2.32 17.84
N GLY A 404 5.65 -1.67 16.91
CA GLY A 404 5.11 -1.22 15.62
C GLY A 404 4.90 0.29 15.55
N ALA A 405 4.45 0.75 14.38
CA ALA A 405 4.33 2.15 14.00
C ALA A 405 2.89 2.69 14.07
N SER A 406 1.95 1.91 14.60
CA SER A 406 0.52 2.28 14.69
C SER A 406 0.25 3.61 15.40
N GLY A 407 1.13 4.05 16.29
CA GLY A 407 0.99 5.34 16.98
C GLY A 407 1.27 6.56 16.10
N LEU A 408 1.80 6.39 14.88
CA LEU A 408 2.01 7.48 13.92
C LEU A 408 0.73 8.28 13.67
N THR A 409 -0.43 7.62 13.56
CA THR A 409 -1.72 8.30 13.26
C THR A 409 -2.12 9.32 14.32
N TRP A 410 -1.66 9.18 15.56
CA TRP A 410 -1.94 10.13 16.63
C TRP A 410 -1.16 11.44 16.51
N ILE A 411 -0.01 11.45 15.83
CA ILE A 411 0.80 12.66 15.67
C ILE A 411 -0.03 13.77 15.01
N ALA A 412 -0.73 13.43 13.92
CA ALA A 412 -1.57 14.40 13.22
C ALA A 412 -2.76 14.85 14.07
N ALA A 413 -3.41 13.94 14.81
CA ALA A 413 -4.48 14.29 15.72
C ALA A 413 -3.99 15.27 16.82
N LEU A 414 -2.81 15.03 17.40
CA LEU A 414 -2.20 15.90 18.41
C LEU A 414 -1.82 17.27 17.83
N CYS A 415 -1.26 17.31 16.62
CA CYS A 415 -0.94 18.56 15.92
C CYS A 415 -2.20 19.37 15.62
N GLU A 416 -3.25 18.74 15.08
CA GLU A 416 -4.50 19.43 14.71
C GLU A 416 -5.35 19.85 15.91
N ALA A 417 -5.25 19.14 17.05
CA ALA A 417 -5.87 19.56 18.30
C ALA A 417 -5.27 20.88 18.83
N GLY A 418 -3.99 21.11 18.57
CA GLY A 418 -3.26 22.30 19.01
C GLY A 418 -2.98 22.34 20.51
N GLY A 419 -2.38 23.45 20.96
CA GLY A 419 -1.96 23.65 22.34
C GLY A 419 -0.58 23.05 22.66
N GLU A 420 0.11 23.65 23.63
CA GLU A 420 1.52 23.34 23.95
C GLU A 420 1.72 21.89 24.39
N THR A 421 0.77 21.31 25.14
CA THR A 421 0.87 19.93 25.62
C THR A 421 0.76 18.92 24.48
N CYS A 422 -0.22 19.07 23.59
CA CYS A 422 -0.39 18.17 22.45
C CYS A 422 0.76 18.31 21.45
N LEU A 423 1.21 19.54 21.18
CA LEU A 423 2.34 19.75 20.25
C LEU A 423 3.63 19.10 20.77
N ARG A 424 3.97 19.26 22.06
CA ARG A 424 5.14 18.60 22.66
C ARG A 424 5.04 17.07 22.63
N ALA A 425 3.82 16.54 22.81
CA ALA A 425 3.57 15.10 22.67
C ALA A 425 3.77 14.64 21.22
N ALA A 426 3.27 15.40 20.25
CA ALA A 426 3.42 15.13 18.83
C ALA A 426 4.89 15.15 18.39
N GLU A 427 5.68 16.15 18.82
CA GLU A 427 7.11 16.24 18.49
C GLU A 427 7.90 15.06 19.04
N ARG A 428 7.67 14.68 20.31
CA ARG A 428 8.29 13.50 20.92
C ARG A 428 7.92 12.20 20.19
N ALA A 429 6.66 12.06 19.79
CA ALA A 429 6.23 10.92 18.99
C ALA A 429 6.90 10.94 17.61
N GLY A 430 6.99 12.09 16.95
CA GLY A 430 7.70 12.26 15.69
C GLY A 430 9.17 11.87 15.79
N ASP A 431 9.86 12.23 16.87
CA ASP A 431 11.23 11.80 17.14
C ASP A 431 11.33 10.29 17.35
N TYR A 432 10.40 9.67 18.09
CA TYR A 432 10.40 8.23 18.33
C TYR A 432 10.19 7.42 17.04
N TYR A 433 9.21 7.80 16.22
CA TYR A 433 8.84 7.05 15.03
C TYR A 433 9.70 7.37 13.80
N ALA A 434 10.62 8.35 13.86
CA ALA A 434 11.52 8.70 12.76
C ALA A 434 12.36 7.50 12.30
N ALA A 435 12.80 6.67 13.25
CA ALA A 435 13.61 5.48 12.98
C ALA A 435 12.93 4.50 11.99
N PHE A 436 11.61 4.33 12.05
CA PHE A 436 10.89 3.45 11.11
C PHE A 436 11.01 3.92 9.65
N VAL A 437 11.01 5.25 9.43
CA VAL A 437 11.19 5.86 8.11
C VAL A 437 12.66 5.82 7.69
N GLU A 438 13.56 6.15 8.61
CA GLU A 438 15.01 6.17 8.35
C GLU A 438 15.54 4.77 8.01
N ASP A 439 15.04 3.73 8.69
CA ASP A 439 15.43 2.33 8.51
C ASP A 439 14.73 1.65 7.31
N GLU A 440 13.81 2.34 6.62
CA GLU A 440 13.03 1.85 5.46
C GLU A 440 12.09 0.68 5.80
N PHE A 441 11.62 0.63 7.05
CA PHE A 441 10.80 -0.47 7.55
C PHE A 441 9.72 0.01 8.51
N ILE A 442 8.63 0.51 7.92
CA ILE A 442 7.44 0.96 8.65
C ILE A 442 6.43 -0.19 8.69
N TYR A 443 6.00 -0.61 9.89
CA TYR A 443 5.12 -1.78 10.05
C TYR A 443 4.21 -1.70 11.28
N GLY A 444 3.09 -2.43 11.21
CA GLY A 444 2.23 -2.69 12.36
C GLY A 444 1.12 -1.66 12.60
N ALA A 445 0.81 -0.79 11.65
CA ALA A 445 -0.35 0.09 11.73
C ALA A 445 -1.69 -0.63 11.50
N PRO A 446 -1.87 -1.50 10.50
CA PRO A 446 -3.15 -2.18 10.30
C PRO A 446 -3.38 -3.34 11.27
N GLU A 447 -4.63 -3.50 11.72
CA GLU A 447 -4.96 -4.50 12.75
C GLU A 447 -5.04 -5.93 12.21
N ASP A 448 -5.30 -6.11 10.92
CA ASP A 448 -5.46 -7.43 10.26
C ASP A 448 -4.13 -8.10 9.91
N VAL A 449 -3.06 -7.32 9.76
CA VAL A 449 -1.76 -7.79 9.31
C VAL A 449 -0.66 -7.44 10.32
N ASP A 450 -0.77 -8.07 11.50
CA ASP A 450 0.14 -7.94 12.65
C ASP A 450 1.61 -7.78 12.23
N LEU A 451 2.21 -6.62 12.53
CA LEU A 451 3.63 -6.28 12.28
C LEU A 451 4.13 -6.46 10.84
N ALA A 452 3.24 -6.61 9.85
CA ALA A 452 3.64 -6.58 8.44
C ALA A 452 3.85 -5.13 7.98
N PRO A 453 4.81 -4.87 7.08
CA PRO A 453 4.90 -3.58 6.40
C PRO A 453 3.73 -3.42 5.43
N THR A 454 3.09 -2.27 5.42
CA THR A 454 1.94 -2.00 4.54
C THR A 454 2.05 -0.62 3.90
N SER A 455 1.35 -0.40 2.78
CA SER A 455 1.24 0.94 2.22
C SER A 455 0.60 1.92 3.21
N GLU A 456 -0.28 1.41 4.08
CA GLU A 456 -1.05 2.20 5.04
C GLU A 456 -0.17 2.76 6.18
N ASP A 457 0.86 2.02 6.59
CA ASP A 457 1.90 2.50 7.51
C ASP A 457 2.59 3.76 6.97
N GLY A 458 2.91 3.72 5.67
CA GLY A 458 3.54 4.82 4.96
C GLY A 458 2.65 6.06 4.89
N TYR A 459 1.36 5.88 4.59
CA TYR A 459 0.39 6.99 4.61
C TYR A 459 0.23 7.61 6.00
N ALA A 460 0.21 6.80 7.06
CA ALA A 460 0.20 7.32 8.43
C ALA A 460 1.44 8.18 8.71
N ALA A 461 2.63 7.77 8.24
CA ALA A 461 3.85 8.55 8.36
C ALA A 461 3.78 9.88 7.58
N VAL A 462 3.32 9.86 6.31
CA VAL A 462 3.16 11.09 5.49
C VAL A 462 2.22 12.07 6.19
N ILE A 463 1.06 11.62 6.66
CA ILE A 463 0.10 12.46 7.39
C ILE A 463 0.72 13.04 8.67
N ALA A 464 1.41 12.22 9.45
CA ALA A 464 2.04 12.62 10.69
C ALA A 464 3.09 13.72 10.48
N TYR A 465 4.04 13.50 9.58
CA TYR A 465 5.15 14.43 9.38
C TYR A 465 4.75 15.70 8.63
N MET A 466 3.77 15.63 7.72
CA MET A 466 3.16 16.84 7.16
C MET A 466 2.41 17.65 8.22
N ALA A 467 1.72 17.00 9.16
CA ALA A 467 1.07 17.70 10.27
C ALA A 467 2.09 18.39 11.20
N LEU A 468 3.19 17.72 11.56
CA LEU A 468 4.29 18.32 12.33
C LEU A 468 4.94 19.49 11.60
N HIS A 469 5.20 19.35 10.30
CA HIS A 469 5.74 20.42 9.47
C HIS A 469 4.81 21.64 9.47
N ARG A 470 3.50 21.44 9.25
CA ARG A 470 2.50 22.52 9.30
C ARG A 470 2.44 23.19 10.67
N ALA A 471 2.55 22.43 11.76
CA ALA A 471 2.44 22.96 13.11
C ALA A 471 3.69 23.73 13.58
N THR A 472 4.89 23.37 13.09
CA THR A 472 6.17 23.89 13.62
C THR A 472 6.99 24.70 12.61
N GLY A 473 6.76 24.49 11.31
CA GLY A 473 7.59 25.03 10.23
C GLY A 473 8.98 24.38 10.12
N ALA A 474 9.32 23.38 10.93
CA ALA A 474 10.67 22.79 10.93
C ALA A 474 10.92 21.93 9.69
N ALA A 475 12.06 22.16 9.03
CA ALA A 475 12.44 21.49 7.78
C ALA A 475 12.68 19.97 7.94
N ARG A 476 13.11 19.52 9.13
CA ARG A 476 13.33 18.08 9.39
C ARG A 476 12.07 17.24 9.21
N TRP A 477 10.91 17.80 9.57
CA TRP A 477 9.63 17.11 9.41
C TRP A 477 9.23 17.02 7.96
N LEU A 478 9.54 18.04 7.17
CA LEU A 478 9.32 17.99 5.72
C LEU A 478 10.22 16.94 5.05
N ASP A 479 11.48 16.79 5.49
CA ASP A 479 12.35 15.72 4.99
C ASP A 479 11.84 14.32 5.38
N LEU A 480 11.35 14.13 6.62
CA LEU A 480 10.73 12.87 7.03
C LEU A 480 9.44 12.58 6.26
N ALA A 481 8.61 13.59 5.99
CA ALA A 481 7.43 13.44 5.13
C ALA A 481 7.81 13.03 3.70
N ARG A 482 8.88 13.63 3.15
CA ARG A 482 9.45 13.30 1.84
C ARG A 482 9.89 11.83 1.79
N ARG A 483 10.70 11.39 2.74
CA ARG A 483 11.18 10.00 2.84
C ARG A 483 10.04 9.00 3.05
N ALA A 484 9.08 9.33 3.91
CA ALA A 484 7.89 8.53 4.10
C ALA A 484 7.08 8.39 2.79
N ALA A 485 6.93 9.48 2.02
CA ALA A 485 6.25 9.44 0.73
C ALA A 485 7.04 8.58 -0.29
N ASP A 486 8.36 8.75 -0.37
CA ASP A 486 9.23 7.93 -1.23
C ASP A 486 9.08 6.43 -0.92
N TRP A 487 9.12 6.05 0.36
CA TRP A 487 8.89 4.66 0.80
C TRP A 487 7.48 4.18 0.47
N THR A 488 6.46 4.98 0.77
CA THR A 488 5.06 4.62 0.52
C THR A 488 4.82 4.36 -0.97
N LEU A 489 5.43 5.16 -1.84
CA LEU A 489 5.29 5.05 -3.29
C LEU A 489 5.97 3.80 -3.86
N THR A 490 6.79 3.07 -3.09
CA THR A 490 7.26 1.72 -3.49
C THR A 490 6.13 0.70 -3.56
N PHE A 491 5.01 0.92 -2.86
CA PHE A 491 3.82 0.08 -2.96
C PHE A 491 2.94 0.45 -4.17
N ARG A 492 3.14 1.61 -4.78
CA ARG A 492 2.25 2.12 -5.83
C ARG A 492 2.71 1.67 -7.20
N TYR A 493 1.83 0.99 -7.93
CA TYR A 493 2.16 0.46 -9.25
C TYR A 493 2.60 1.56 -10.22
N SER A 494 3.73 1.33 -10.87
CA SER A 494 4.35 2.21 -11.88
C SER A 494 3.99 1.83 -13.33
N TYR A 495 3.26 0.73 -13.51
CA TYR A 495 2.83 0.17 -14.78
C TYR A 495 1.42 -0.42 -14.69
N ASN A 496 0.87 -0.76 -15.86
CA ASN A 496 -0.40 -1.49 -15.97
C ASN A 496 -0.13 -2.99 -16.10
N VAL A 497 -0.58 -3.77 -15.12
CA VAL A 497 -0.47 -5.23 -15.11
C VAL A 497 -1.26 -5.84 -16.27
N ARG A 498 -0.69 -6.85 -16.92
CA ARG A 498 -1.36 -7.56 -18.02
C ARG A 498 -2.37 -8.56 -17.50
N PHE A 499 -3.63 -8.31 -17.80
CA PHE A 499 -4.74 -9.21 -17.47
C PHE A 499 -5.12 -10.14 -18.62
N GLY A 500 -5.67 -11.31 -18.28
CA GLY A 500 -6.26 -12.20 -19.27
C GLY A 500 -7.49 -11.54 -19.92
N PRO A 501 -7.67 -11.64 -21.26
CA PRO A 501 -8.70 -10.88 -21.99
C PRO A 501 -10.15 -11.29 -21.68
N ARG A 502 -10.34 -12.37 -20.92
CA ARG A 502 -11.65 -12.86 -20.47
C ARG A 502 -11.89 -12.69 -18.97
N THR A 503 -10.92 -12.14 -18.25
CA THR A 503 -11.07 -11.82 -16.82
C THR A 503 -11.80 -10.48 -16.68
N PRO A 504 -12.55 -10.23 -15.60
CA PRO A 504 -13.24 -8.96 -15.43
C PRO A 504 -12.31 -7.73 -15.58
N LEU A 505 -11.16 -7.70 -14.91
CA LEU A 505 -10.21 -6.58 -15.04
C LEU A 505 -9.65 -6.44 -16.47
N GLY A 506 -9.42 -7.56 -17.16
CA GLY A 506 -8.98 -7.54 -18.56
C GLY A 506 -10.04 -7.08 -19.56
N VAL A 507 -11.31 -7.47 -19.36
CA VAL A 507 -12.43 -7.04 -20.21
C VAL A 507 -12.67 -5.55 -20.11
N TYR A 508 -12.55 -4.98 -18.91
CA TYR A 508 -12.73 -3.56 -18.66
C TYR A 508 -11.45 -2.73 -18.87
N GLY A 509 -10.33 -3.38 -19.19
CA GLY A 509 -9.05 -2.69 -19.42
C GLY A 509 -8.55 -1.91 -18.20
N PHE A 510 -8.74 -2.46 -16.99
CA PHE A 510 -8.36 -1.77 -15.75
C PHE A 510 -6.86 -1.44 -15.73
N ALA A 511 -6.54 -0.16 -15.67
CA ALA A 511 -5.18 0.34 -15.57
C ALA A 511 -4.74 0.39 -14.10
N THR A 512 -3.74 -0.42 -13.74
CA THR A 512 -3.25 -0.53 -12.35
C THR A 512 -2.29 0.57 -11.94
N ARG A 513 -1.72 1.34 -12.88
CA ARG A 513 -0.81 2.44 -12.55
C ARG A 513 -1.53 3.44 -11.64
N GLY A 514 -0.94 3.70 -10.47
CA GLY A 514 -1.54 4.56 -9.44
C GLY A 514 -2.28 3.81 -8.33
N ALA A 515 -2.62 2.53 -8.51
CA ALA A 515 -3.10 1.67 -7.43
C ALA A 515 -1.96 1.23 -6.51
N ASP A 516 -2.24 1.05 -5.24
CA ASP A 516 -1.28 0.54 -4.27
C ASP A 516 -1.44 -0.97 -4.09
N GLN A 517 -0.32 -1.66 -3.88
CA GLN A 517 -0.30 -2.97 -3.24
C GLN A 517 -0.58 -2.77 -1.75
N ALA A 518 -1.55 -3.50 -1.18
CA ALA A 518 -1.88 -3.32 0.24
C ALA A 518 -0.72 -3.70 1.17
N SER A 519 -0.15 -4.90 1.01
CA SER A 519 1.08 -5.33 1.71
C SER A 519 1.67 -6.59 1.08
N PRO A 520 2.92 -6.97 1.44
CA PRO A 520 3.47 -8.29 1.13
C PRO A 520 2.60 -9.46 1.59
N SER A 521 1.87 -9.28 2.70
CA SER A 521 1.05 -10.32 3.34
C SER A 521 -0.37 -10.41 2.78
N ASN A 522 -0.92 -9.29 2.29
CA ASN A 522 -2.30 -9.16 1.82
C ASN A 522 -2.28 -8.62 0.38
N GLN A 523 -1.79 -9.43 -0.56
CA GLN A 523 -1.52 -8.97 -1.93
C GLN A 523 -2.80 -8.76 -2.72
N HIS A 524 -3.18 -7.50 -2.91
CA HIS A 524 -4.22 -7.03 -3.81
C HIS A 524 -4.04 -5.53 -4.03
N LEU A 525 -4.59 -5.02 -5.12
CA LEU A 525 -4.65 -3.58 -5.35
C LEU A 525 -5.81 -2.96 -4.59
N HIS A 526 -5.56 -1.81 -3.96
CA HIS A 526 -6.55 -1.11 -3.14
C HIS A 526 -6.39 0.41 -3.17
N ALA A 527 -7.45 1.11 -2.76
CA ALA A 527 -7.59 2.56 -2.91
C ALA A 527 -7.12 3.39 -1.72
N TYR A 528 -6.55 2.77 -0.68
CA TYR A 528 -6.34 3.45 0.60
C TYR A 528 -5.41 4.66 0.49
N GLY A 529 -4.50 4.69 -0.49
CA GLY A 529 -3.63 5.84 -0.73
C GLY A 529 -4.32 7.16 -1.09
N LEU A 530 -5.63 7.13 -1.39
CA LEU A 530 -6.46 8.33 -1.51
C LEU A 530 -6.59 9.09 -0.18
N VAL A 531 -6.32 8.46 0.96
CA VAL A 531 -6.38 9.10 2.28
C VAL A 531 -5.39 10.27 2.42
N CYS A 532 -4.30 10.22 1.63
CA CYS A 532 -3.22 11.20 1.61
C CYS A 532 -3.22 12.11 0.38
N THR A 533 -4.35 12.24 -0.34
CA THR A 533 -4.41 13.11 -1.53
C THR A 533 -4.08 14.57 -1.18
N ASP A 534 -4.62 15.09 -0.08
CA ASP A 534 -4.27 16.44 0.39
C ASP A 534 -2.79 16.56 0.74
N GLU A 535 -2.29 15.64 1.56
CA GLU A 535 -0.94 15.67 2.10
C GLU A 535 0.14 15.52 1.02
N LEU A 536 -0.05 14.69 -0.01
CA LEU A 536 0.91 14.53 -1.11
C LEU A 536 1.01 15.77 -2.01
N ILE A 537 -0.12 16.43 -2.29
CA ILE A 537 -0.12 17.69 -3.05
C ILE A 537 0.51 18.80 -2.20
N ALA A 538 0.22 18.87 -0.90
CA ALA A 538 0.85 19.84 0.00
C ALA A 538 2.36 19.61 0.13
N LEU A 539 2.81 18.35 0.13
CA LEU A 539 4.23 17.99 0.09
C LEU A 539 4.88 18.47 -1.22
N SER A 540 4.20 18.28 -2.34
CA SER A 540 4.61 18.78 -3.65
C SER A 540 4.84 20.29 -3.65
N GLU A 541 3.88 21.04 -3.11
CA GLU A 541 3.93 22.50 -3.00
C GLU A 541 5.09 22.94 -2.09
N ALA A 542 5.26 22.30 -0.93
CA ALA A 542 6.29 22.65 0.05
C ALA A 542 7.72 22.37 -0.45
N LEU A 543 7.90 21.35 -1.29
CA LEU A 543 9.19 20.99 -1.88
C LEU A 543 9.47 21.67 -3.23
N GLY A 544 8.43 22.18 -3.92
CA GLY A 544 8.55 22.62 -5.31
C GLY A 544 8.80 21.45 -6.27
N ASP A 545 8.37 20.23 -5.91
CA ASP A 545 8.58 19.00 -6.69
C ASP A 545 7.21 18.47 -7.14
N PRO A 546 6.83 18.58 -8.43
CA PRO A 546 5.51 18.20 -8.93
C PRO A 546 5.21 16.70 -8.80
N TYR A 547 6.25 15.87 -8.64
CA TYR A 547 6.14 14.42 -8.58
C TYR A 547 5.07 13.95 -7.60
N TYR A 548 5.01 14.47 -6.37
CA TYR A 548 4.06 13.98 -5.37
C TYR A 548 2.61 14.33 -5.68
N ALA A 549 2.35 15.52 -6.24
CA ALA A 549 1.01 15.91 -6.68
C ALA A 549 0.56 15.04 -7.86
N GLU A 550 1.45 14.77 -8.82
CA GLU A 550 1.17 13.84 -9.92
C GLU A 550 0.81 12.45 -9.39
N ARG A 551 1.56 11.92 -8.42
CA ARG A 551 1.26 10.61 -7.82
C ARG A 551 -0.09 10.59 -7.12
N ALA A 552 -0.49 11.67 -6.45
CA ALA A 552 -1.82 11.79 -5.84
C ALA A 552 -2.93 11.76 -6.89
N HIS A 553 -2.77 12.53 -7.98
CA HIS A 553 -3.74 12.58 -9.07
C HIS A 553 -3.83 11.27 -9.85
N GLU A 554 -2.72 10.55 -10.00
CA GLU A 554 -2.69 9.23 -10.65
C GLU A 554 -3.52 8.20 -9.87
N THR A 555 -3.44 8.18 -8.54
CA THR A 555 -4.29 7.29 -7.71
C THR A 555 -5.76 7.67 -7.81
N LEU A 556 -6.08 8.97 -7.80
CA LEU A 556 -7.45 9.44 -7.99
C LEU A 556 -8.00 9.11 -9.40
N ALA A 557 -7.16 9.17 -10.43
CA ALA A 557 -7.54 8.72 -11.76
C ALA A 557 -7.78 7.19 -11.79
N CYS A 558 -6.90 6.42 -11.15
CA CYS A 558 -6.98 4.96 -11.11
C CYS A 558 -8.32 4.47 -10.52
N PHE A 559 -8.72 4.98 -9.35
CA PHE A 559 -9.93 4.52 -8.64
C PHE A 559 -11.22 5.24 -9.06
N ARG A 560 -11.17 6.03 -10.13
CA ARG A 560 -12.36 6.43 -10.90
C ARG A 560 -12.66 5.50 -12.07
N GLN A 561 -11.91 4.41 -12.22
CA GLN A 561 -12.25 3.25 -13.06
C GLN A 561 -13.10 2.25 -12.28
N LEU A 562 -13.86 1.41 -12.98
CA LEU A 562 -14.68 0.35 -12.36
C LEU A 562 -15.64 0.86 -11.25
N LEU A 563 -16.02 2.14 -11.34
CA LEU A 563 -16.93 2.81 -10.42
C LEU A 563 -18.37 2.65 -10.95
N PRO A 564 -19.28 1.91 -10.26
CA PRO A 564 -20.63 1.69 -10.77
C PRO A 564 -21.44 2.99 -10.77
N ALA A 565 -21.68 3.55 -11.96
CA ALA A 565 -22.47 4.76 -12.16
C ALA A 565 -23.95 4.47 -12.38
N ALA A 566 -24.30 3.24 -12.78
CA ALA A 566 -25.67 2.75 -12.87
C ALA A 566 -25.82 1.36 -12.23
N ASP A 567 -27.05 1.01 -11.84
CA ASP A 567 -27.35 -0.34 -11.39
C ASP A 567 -27.11 -1.34 -12.53
N GLY A 568 -26.32 -2.38 -12.26
CA GLY A 568 -25.88 -3.38 -13.23
C GLY A 568 -24.45 -3.17 -13.75
N ASP A 569 -23.85 -1.99 -13.57
CA ASP A 569 -22.43 -1.78 -13.89
C ASP A 569 -21.57 -2.73 -13.07
N VAL A 570 -20.67 -3.45 -13.73
CA VAL A 570 -19.77 -4.45 -13.11
C VAL A 570 -20.49 -5.43 -12.16
N ASN A 571 -21.75 -5.76 -12.48
CA ASN A 571 -22.61 -6.60 -11.64
C ASN A 571 -22.77 -6.09 -10.20
N ALA A 572 -22.84 -4.77 -10.05
CA ALA A 572 -23.03 -4.06 -8.79
C ALA A 572 -24.20 -3.06 -8.91
N TYR A 573 -24.60 -2.48 -7.78
CA TYR A 573 -25.52 -1.34 -7.78
C TYR A 573 -24.73 -0.03 -7.75
N ARG A 574 -25.35 1.08 -8.20
CA ARG A 574 -24.70 2.40 -8.17
C ARG A 574 -24.14 2.70 -6.77
N GLY A 575 -22.87 3.10 -6.71
CA GLY A 575 -22.20 3.43 -5.45
C GLY A 575 -21.65 2.23 -4.65
N MET A 576 -21.75 1.00 -5.15
CA MET A 576 -21.11 -0.16 -4.52
C MET A 576 -19.65 -0.29 -4.97
N ILE A 577 -18.71 0.15 -4.13
CA ILE A 577 -17.30 0.31 -4.49
C ILE A 577 -16.46 -0.77 -3.82
N THR A 578 -15.76 -1.56 -4.63
CA THR A 578 -14.94 -2.68 -4.14
C THR A 578 -13.65 -2.23 -3.46
N GLU A 579 -13.14 -3.08 -2.58
CA GLU A 579 -11.82 -2.94 -1.94
C GLU A 579 -10.70 -3.58 -2.76
N ARG A 580 -10.95 -4.73 -3.42
CA ARG A 580 -9.86 -5.57 -3.96
C ARG A 580 -9.93 -5.74 -5.47
N TYR A 581 -8.82 -5.44 -6.12
CA TYR A 581 -8.56 -5.77 -7.52
C TYR A 581 -7.35 -6.72 -7.57
N TYR A 582 -7.53 -7.94 -8.08
CA TYR A 582 -6.52 -8.99 -8.00
C TYR A 582 -5.58 -8.93 -9.20
N GLN A 583 -4.44 -8.29 -9.02
CA GLN A 583 -3.39 -8.15 -10.04
C GLN A 583 -2.47 -9.37 -10.17
N THR A 584 -2.51 -10.25 -9.18
CA THR A 584 -1.76 -11.51 -9.15
C THR A 584 -2.61 -12.59 -8.48
N ASP A 585 -2.13 -13.82 -8.47
CA ASP A 585 -2.82 -14.94 -7.82
C ASP A 585 -2.54 -14.91 -6.32
N CYS A 586 -3.48 -14.32 -5.58
CA CYS A 586 -3.49 -14.25 -4.13
C CYS A 586 -4.93 -14.09 -3.64
N PHE A 587 -5.39 -14.98 -2.76
CA PHE A 587 -6.81 -15.17 -2.36
C PHE A 587 -7.78 -15.56 -3.47
N GLN A 588 -7.61 -14.99 -4.67
CA GLN A 588 -8.41 -15.17 -5.86
C GLN A 588 -7.51 -15.18 -7.11
N PRO A 589 -7.99 -15.73 -8.24
CA PRO A 589 -7.31 -15.65 -9.52
C PRO A 589 -7.02 -14.23 -10.02
N LYS A 590 -5.88 -14.04 -10.68
CA LYS A 590 -5.48 -12.82 -11.39
C LYS A 590 -6.58 -12.36 -12.36
N GLY A 591 -6.91 -11.08 -12.30
CA GLY A 591 -7.90 -10.43 -13.16
C GLY A 591 -9.33 -10.43 -12.60
N MET A 592 -9.56 -11.00 -11.42
CA MET A 592 -10.81 -10.82 -10.68
C MET A 592 -10.81 -9.50 -9.89
N TYR A 593 -11.98 -9.11 -9.39
CA TYR A 593 -12.13 -8.15 -8.29
C TYR A 593 -13.12 -8.71 -7.26
N LEU A 594 -13.08 -8.19 -6.03
CA LEU A 594 -13.98 -8.63 -4.97
C LEU A 594 -15.39 -8.06 -5.19
N THR A 595 -16.42 -8.91 -5.19
CA THR A 595 -17.82 -8.51 -5.39
C THR A 595 -18.50 -8.11 -4.08
N LEU A 596 -17.81 -7.28 -3.29
CA LEU A 596 -18.29 -6.70 -2.03
C LEU A 596 -17.97 -5.21 -2.03
N SER A 597 -18.93 -4.39 -1.63
CA SER A 597 -18.70 -2.95 -1.40
C SER A 597 -18.15 -2.74 0.01
N HIS A 598 -17.18 -1.85 0.14
CA HIS A 598 -16.58 -1.49 1.42
C HIS A 598 -16.78 0.01 1.71
N ALA A 599 -17.20 0.32 2.95
CA ALA A 599 -17.46 1.69 3.36
C ALA A 599 -16.22 2.57 3.19
N TRP A 600 -15.05 2.05 3.53
CA TRP A 600 -13.81 2.79 3.37
C TRP A 600 -13.42 3.04 1.92
N SER A 601 -13.67 2.11 0.99
CA SER A 601 -13.38 2.34 -0.44
C SER A 601 -14.20 3.51 -0.99
N ALA A 602 -15.50 3.54 -0.64
CA ALA A 602 -16.35 4.67 -0.98
C ALA A 602 -15.94 5.95 -0.23
N GLY A 603 -15.63 5.84 1.06
CA GLY A 603 -15.25 6.98 1.90
C GLY A 603 -13.96 7.65 1.49
N VAL A 604 -12.92 6.88 1.16
CA VAL A 604 -11.62 7.42 0.79
C VAL A 604 -11.65 8.04 -0.62
N LEU A 605 -12.45 7.48 -1.54
CA LEU A 605 -12.71 8.11 -2.84
C LEU A 605 -13.46 9.43 -2.66
N LEU A 606 -14.51 9.44 -1.83
CA LEU A 606 -15.26 10.65 -1.52
C LEU A 606 -14.35 11.74 -0.93
N LEU A 607 -13.54 11.37 0.06
CA LEU A 607 -12.57 12.27 0.69
C LEU A 607 -11.63 12.91 -0.33
N ALA A 608 -10.97 12.11 -1.17
CA ALA A 608 -10.02 12.62 -2.16
C ALA A 608 -10.70 13.52 -3.21
N CYS A 609 -11.91 13.18 -3.65
CA CYS A 609 -12.67 14.03 -4.55
C CYS A 609 -13.02 15.39 -3.90
N GLU A 610 -13.51 15.40 -2.66
CA GLU A 610 -13.83 16.63 -1.93
C GLU A 610 -12.60 17.53 -1.73
N GLN A 611 -11.46 16.92 -1.39
CA GLN A 611 -10.18 17.64 -1.25
C GLN A 611 -9.74 18.32 -2.56
N VAL A 612 -9.83 17.63 -3.70
CA VAL A 612 -9.48 18.21 -5.00
C VAL A 612 -10.45 19.32 -5.39
N LEU A 613 -11.76 19.10 -5.23
CA LEU A 613 -12.79 20.12 -5.52
C LEU A 613 -12.64 21.37 -4.62
N ALA A 614 -12.22 21.20 -3.36
CA ALA A 614 -11.93 22.32 -2.46
C ALA A 614 -10.74 23.16 -2.97
N ARG A 615 -9.67 22.52 -3.42
CA ARG A 615 -8.48 23.20 -3.97
C ARG A 615 -8.76 23.92 -5.28
N ASP A 616 -9.47 23.29 -6.20
CA ASP A 616 -9.83 23.91 -7.48
C ASP A 616 -10.62 25.21 -7.26
N ARG A 617 -11.55 25.19 -6.30
CA ARG A 617 -12.30 26.40 -5.90
C ARG A 617 -11.41 27.46 -5.25
N ALA A 618 -10.48 27.08 -4.40
CA ALA A 618 -9.53 28.02 -3.80
C ALA A 618 -8.64 28.70 -4.86
N SER A 619 -8.16 27.93 -5.85
CA SER A 619 -7.39 28.44 -6.99
C SER A 619 -8.22 29.39 -7.88
N MET A 620 -9.47 29.03 -8.16
CA MET A 620 -10.40 29.91 -8.89
C MET A 620 -10.68 31.20 -8.11
N ALA A 621 -10.89 31.15 -6.80
CA ALA A 621 -11.13 32.34 -5.98
C ALA A 621 -9.89 33.27 -5.95
N ALA A 622 -8.69 32.71 -5.82
CA ALA A 622 -7.44 33.48 -5.82
C ALA A 622 -7.20 34.20 -7.16
N SER A 623 -7.50 33.54 -8.29
CA SER A 623 -7.34 34.14 -9.63
C SER A 623 -8.38 35.22 -9.97
N HIS A 624 -9.55 35.21 -9.33
CA HIS A 624 -10.57 36.25 -9.46
C HIS A 624 -10.37 37.42 -8.50
N GLY A 625 -9.71 37.22 -7.35
CA GLY A 625 -9.37 38.28 -6.40
C GLY A 625 -8.11 39.09 -6.77
N SER A 626 -7.33 38.64 -7.75
CA SER A 626 -6.13 39.32 -8.26
C SER A 626 -6.34 40.11 -9.56
N ARG A 627 -7.60 40.25 -10.01
CA ARG A 627 -8.02 41.12 -11.12
C ARG A 627 -8.82 42.29 -10.58
#